data_AF-A0A522UZH6-F1
#
_entry.id   AF-A0A522UZH6-F1
#
_cell.length_a   1.000
_cell.length_b   1.000
_cell.length_c   1.000
_cell.angle_alpha   90.00
_cell.angle_beta   90.00
_cell.angle_gamma   90.00
#
_symmetry.space_group_name_H-M   'P 1'
#
loop_
_entity.id
_entity.type
_entity.pdbx_description
1 polymer ?
#
loop_
_entity_poly.entity_id
_entity_poly.type
_entity_poly.pdbx_seq_one_letter_code
_entity_poly.pdbx_strand_id
1 'polypeptide(L)'
;MELWRRLVLVFSVLGAVWIAYLVSLSPVVTVAPVNLEEKQKKERRHSAGSLLGEERAPRPDRQESMKNRVFTVNGDTWGKFTENVITTSKGRAADTRWLKHVSPDEKRSSVKSLFFRPDELPDNSLMEPLKNSDQGIIITMNHKDFLELRYRRYKDDDFSLGSGFVPYPDPPSYLLYPYRGFSLWFLLLGFSFYILYPRPKKTDDTLYYPLWRVVFGDIVSLLMTVPFFSIPIFVSAGSMQALTTGLPLVLVLWPMTLFGFCLVRISAWYASYRLQVRPDSLLLSTYKGKREYPFSEMVYRQPLIIKPPRWLVILNILAALSGKGSSSAGAAGRAMILASTEYGCLVIGLKNGSSFIINLTDQMGSIAVKGADLLFNALKQAGIPEIKEVKTIESLGLMTMELDQKHSTGMPATVPCAQCGSMAGKDDVFCGKCGAPVNKAALSPAPAPLQSRVCPHCNKTLGLNAKFCSGCGNPG
;
A
#
# COMPACT_ATOMS: atom_id res chain seq x y z
N MET A 1 -16.21 -7.27 11.07
CA MET A 1 -15.36 -8.34 11.68
C MET A 1 -14.20 -8.74 10.77
N GLU A 2 -14.46 -9.27 9.57
CA GLU A 2 -13.38 -9.74 8.67
C GLU A 2 -12.41 -8.64 8.20
N LEU A 3 -12.86 -7.39 8.08
CA LEU A 3 -11.97 -6.25 7.80
C LEU A 3 -10.99 -6.02 8.95
N TRP A 4 -11.50 -5.92 10.19
CA TRP A 4 -10.69 -5.72 11.39
C TRP A 4 -9.64 -6.82 11.60
N ARG A 5 -10.01 -8.09 11.37
CA ARG A 5 -9.07 -9.23 11.40
C ARG A 5 -7.81 -8.97 10.57
N ARG A 6 -7.99 -8.43 9.35
CA ARG A 6 -6.90 -8.18 8.40
C ARG A 6 -6.17 -6.88 8.70
N LEU A 7 -6.89 -5.82 9.07
CA LEU A 7 -6.28 -4.57 9.47
C LEU A 7 -5.35 -4.76 10.67
N VAL A 8 -5.79 -5.49 11.70
CA VAL A 8 -4.93 -5.81 12.86
C VAL A 8 -3.69 -6.57 12.42
N LEU A 9 -3.80 -7.57 11.54
CA LEU A 9 -2.65 -8.29 11.01
C LEU A 9 -1.67 -7.35 10.29
N VAL A 10 -2.16 -6.55 9.35
CA VAL A 10 -1.33 -5.62 8.58
C VAL A 10 -0.65 -4.61 9.50
N PHE A 11 -1.41 -3.90 10.35
CA PHE A 11 -0.85 -2.92 11.27
C PHE A 11 0.14 -3.54 12.26
N SER A 12 -0.07 -4.78 12.68
CA SER A 12 0.88 -5.50 13.55
C SER A 12 2.19 -5.79 12.82
N VAL A 13 2.15 -6.19 11.55
CA VAL A 13 3.36 -6.43 10.74
C VAL A 13 4.09 -5.11 10.45
N LEU A 14 3.37 -4.07 10.04
CA LEU A 14 3.98 -2.75 9.80
C LEU A 14 4.55 -2.15 11.10
N GLY A 15 3.82 -2.27 12.20
CA GLY A 15 4.28 -1.85 13.53
C GLY A 15 5.50 -2.64 14.00
N ALA A 16 5.56 -3.94 13.74
CA ALA A 16 6.74 -4.75 14.04
C ALA A 16 7.97 -4.25 13.28
N VAL A 17 7.86 -3.99 11.97
CA VAL A 17 8.95 -3.40 11.17
C VAL A 17 9.35 -2.03 11.72
N TRP A 18 8.37 -1.17 11.98
CA TRP A 18 8.61 0.17 12.49
C TRP A 18 9.37 0.16 13.82
N ILE A 19 8.94 -0.67 14.77
CA ILE A 19 9.53 -0.80 16.10
C ILE A 19 10.91 -1.47 16.03
N ALA A 20 11.10 -2.44 15.13
CA ALA A 20 12.39 -3.12 14.94
C ALA A 20 13.52 -2.16 14.52
N TYR A 21 13.17 -1.11 13.78
CA TYR A 21 14.10 -0.11 13.24
C TYR A 21 13.93 1.26 13.90
N LEU A 22 13.24 1.34 15.04
CA LEU A 22 13.14 2.60 15.76
C LEU A 22 14.49 2.91 16.44
N VAL A 23 15.25 3.80 15.83
CA VAL A 23 16.58 4.23 16.29
C VAL A 23 16.47 5.17 17.48
N SER A 24 17.29 4.96 18.50
CA SER A 24 17.52 5.92 19.57
C SER A 24 18.76 6.76 19.27
N LEU A 25 18.59 8.08 19.15
CA LEU A 25 19.69 9.06 19.07
C LEU A 25 20.17 9.51 20.46
N SER A 26 19.86 8.74 21.51
CA SER A 26 20.33 9.02 22.86
C SER A 26 21.86 8.98 22.89
N PRO A 27 22.50 9.90 23.64
CA PRO A 27 23.95 9.94 23.75
C PRO A 27 24.47 8.67 24.41
N VAL A 28 25.67 8.26 24.01
CA VAL A 28 26.38 7.10 24.57
C VAL A 28 27.79 7.48 25.00
N VAL A 29 28.32 6.74 25.97
CA VAL A 29 29.69 6.86 26.44
C VAL A 29 30.45 5.60 26.03
N THR A 30 31.48 5.78 25.22
CA THR A 30 32.40 4.69 24.87
C THR A 30 33.54 4.65 25.85
N VAL A 31 33.82 3.49 26.42
CA VAL A 31 34.89 3.25 27.39
C VAL A 31 35.84 2.21 26.82
N ALA A 32 37.13 2.55 26.75
CA ALA A 32 38.17 1.64 26.30
C ALA A 32 39.42 1.73 27.19
N PRO A 33 40.10 0.61 27.47
CA PRO A 33 41.39 0.65 28.15
C PRO A 33 42.44 1.23 27.21
N VAL A 34 43.29 2.11 27.75
CA VAL A 34 44.33 2.80 26.98
C VAL A 34 45.67 2.63 27.67
N ASN A 35 46.69 2.28 26.89
CA ASN A 35 48.07 2.42 27.33
C ASN A 35 48.58 3.82 26.95
N LEU A 36 48.83 4.67 27.94
CA LEU A 36 49.29 6.05 27.73
C LEU A 36 50.61 6.12 26.96
N GLU A 37 51.55 5.21 27.24
CA GLU A 37 52.87 5.21 26.59
C GLU A 37 52.76 4.88 25.09
N GLU A 38 51.91 3.91 24.76
CA GLU A 38 51.68 3.50 23.37
C GLU A 38 50.92 4.58 22.59
N LYS A 39 49.92 5.21 23.22
CA LYS A 39 49.18 6.33 22.64
C LYS A 39 50.09 7.53 22.36
N GLN A 40 50.95 7.88 23.33
CA GLN A 40 51.98 8.91 23.15
C GLN A 40 52.95 8.58 22.03
N LYS A 41 53.40 7.32 21.92
CA LYS A 41 54.31 6.87 20.85
C LYS A 41 53.65 6.94 19.47
N LYS A 42 52.37 6.57 19.36
CA LYS A 42 51.60 6.62 18.11
C LYS A 42 51.36 8.07 17.65
N GLU A 43 51.02 8.96 18.57
CA GLU A 43 50.86 10.39 18.29
C GLU A 43 52.18 11.08 17.92
N ARG A 44 53.30 10.67 18.55
CA ARG A 44 54.65 11.11 18.16
C ARG A 44 55.02 10.66 16.74
N ARG A 45 54.69 9.41 16.36
CA ARG A 45 54.95 8.87 15.01
C ARG A 45 54.12 9.55 13.92
N HIS A 46 52.82 9.79 14.17
CA HIS A 46 51.98 10.54 13.24
C HIS A 46 52.44 12.00 13.07
N SER A 47 52.98 12.61 14.14
CA SER A 47 53.60 13.93 14.07
C SER A 47 54.90 13.90 13.25
N ALA A 48 55.75 12.88 13.44
CA ALA A 48 57.02 12.75 12.70
C ALA A 48 56.82 12.52 11.19
N GLY A 49 55.79 11.76 10.79
CA GLY A 49 55.43 11.58 9.38
C GLY A 49 54.82 12.83 8.73
N SER A 50 54.23 13.73 9.52
CA SER A 50 53.66 15.01 9.05
C SER A 50 54.68 16.15 8.98
N LEU A 51 55.92 15.95 9.45
CA LEU A 51 56.99 16.96 9.37
C LEU A 51 57.69 17.02 8.00
N LEU A 52 57.31 16.15 7.05
CA LEU A 52 57.80 16.19 5.66
C LEU A 52 56.92 17.02 4.71
N GLY A 53 55.91 17.72 5.21
CA GLY A 53 55.06 18.61 4.42
C GLY A 53 54.55 19.80 5.24
N GLU A 54 55.04 20.99 4.91
CA GLU A 54 54.62 22.33 5.35
C GLU A 54 54.77 22.70 6.83
N GLU A 55 55.60 23.72 7.07
CA GLU A 55 55.66 24.52 8.29
C GLU A 55 54.27 25.00 8.72
N ARG A 56 53.77 24.45 9.83
CA ARG A 56 52.72 25.09 10.62
C ARG A 56 53.24 25.37 12.03
N ALA A 57 52.93 26.58 12.48
CA ALA A 57 53.32 27.23 13.72
C ALA A 57 53.40 26.31 14.97
N PRO A 58 54.27 26.64 15.96
CA PRO A 58 54.43 25.87 17.18
C PRO A 58 53.09 25.79 17.93
N ARG A 59 52.57 24.56 18.06
CA ARG A 59 51.43 24.27 18.96
C ARG A 59 51.92 24.34 20.42
N PRO A 60 51.10 24.85 21.35
CA PRO A 60 51.47 24.96 22.76
C PRO A 60 51.80 23.59 23.36
N ASP A 61 52.52 23.63 24.48
CA ASP A 61 53.18 22.49 25.11
C ASP A 61 52.23 21.30 25.34
N ARG A 62 52.41 20.22 24.56
CA ARG A 62 51.43 19.11 24.46
C ARG A 62 51.34 18.27 25.74
N GLN A 63 52.32 18.38 26.65
CA GLN A 63 52.23 17.78 27.98
C GLN A 63 51.16 18.45 28.85
N GLU A 64 50.90 19.75 28.67
CA GLU A 64 49.82 20.45 29.38
C GLU A 64 48.43 20.07 28.84
N SER A 65 48.32 19.82 27.53
CA SER A 65 47.06 19.39 26.90
C SER A 65 46.54 18.04 27.43
N MET A 66 47.43 17.11 27.81
CA MET A 66 47.03 15.86 28.45
C MET A 66 46.75 16.01 29.96
N LYS A 67 47.45 16.91 30.67
CA LYS A 67 47.22 17.14 32.11
C LYS A 67 45.78 17.57 32.40
N ASN A 68 45.19 18.41 31.55
CA ASN A 68 43.80 18.86 31.72
C ASN A 68 42.74 17.81 31.34
N ARG A 69 43.16 16.60 30.96
CA ARG A 69 42.27 15.51 30.49
C ARG A 69 42.36 14.25 31.33
N VAL A 70 43.26 14.20 32.30
CA VAL A 70 43.41 13.06 33.22
C VAL A 70 42.72 13.39 34.53
N PHE A 71 41.69 12.62 34.86
CA PHE A 71 40.95 12.76 36.12
C PHE A 71 41.25 11.56 37.01
N THR A 72 41.54 11.82 38.28
CA THR A 72 41.73 10.76 39.28
C THR A 72 40.39 10.47 39.92
N VAL A 73 39.90 9.24 39.76
CA VAL A 73 38.65 8.78 40.38
C VAL A 73 38.97 7.86 41.56
N ASN A 74 38.23 8.02 42.66
CA ASN A 74 38.40 7.25 43.88
C ASN A 74 37.09 6.56 44.27
N GLY A 75 37.18 5.38 44.88
CA GLY A 75 36.04 4.64 45.43
C GLY A 75 35.86 3.23 44.88
N ASP A 76 35.27 2.35 45.68
CA ASP A 76 35.11 0.93 45.39
C ASP A 76 34.26 0.65 44.14
N THR A 77 33.30 1.54 43.83
CA THR A 77 32.42 1.46 42.66
C THR A 77 33.20 1.65 41.36
N TRP A 78 34.05 2.68 41.30
CA TRP A 78 34.95 2.93 40.15
C TRP A 78 36.01 1.83 40.02
N GLY A 79 36.49 1.26 41.13
CA GLY A 79 37.40 0.11 41.11
C GLY A 79 36.80 -1.12 40.45
N LYS A 80 35.62 -1.54 40.91
CA LYS A 80 34.88 -2.66 40.29
C LYS A 80 34.53 -2.37 38.83
N PHE A 81 34.12 -1.14 38.51
CA PHE A 81 33.83 -0.75 37.13
C PHE A 81 35.07 -0.90 36.23
N THR A 82 36.21 -0.37 36.67
CA THR A 82 37.47 -0.39 35.90
C THR A 82 37.97 -1.81 35.68
N GLU A 83 37.97 -2.64 36.71
CA GLU A 83 38.35 -4.06 36.61
C GLU A 83 37.45 -4.81 35.63
N ASN A 84 36.14 -4.61 35.70
CA ASN A 84 35.18 -5.25 34.80
C ASN A 84 35.33 -4.78 33.34
N VAL A 85 35.60 -3.49 33.11
CA VAL A 85 35.88 -2.96 31.76
C VAL A 85 37.14 -3.59 31.19
N ILE A 86 38.24 -3.63 31.95
CA ILE A 86 39.53 -4.18 31.48
C ILE A 86 39.42 -5.67 31.18
N THR A 87 38.80 -6.44 32.08
CA THR A 87 38.61 -7.89 31.91
C THR A 87 37.70 -8.20 30.72
N THR A 88 36.61 -7.46 30.57
CA THR A 88 35.67 -7.61 29.44
C THR A 88 36.30 -7.19 28.11
N SER A 89 37.05 -6.09 28.10
CA SER A 89 37.73 -5.60 26.90
C SER A 89 38.75 -6.62 26.35
N LYS A 90 39.42 -7.36 27.24
CA LYS A 90 40.35 -8.47 26.91
C LYS A 90 39.63 -9.79 26.58
N GLY A 91 38.30 -9.81 26.53
CA GLY A 91 37.49 -10.99 26.21
C GLY A 91 37.40 -12.02 27.35
N ARG A 92 37.78 -11.67 28.58
CA ARG A 92 37.73 -12.54 29.77
C ARG A 92 36.64 -12.08 30.74
N ALA A 93 35.49 -11.65 30.20
CA ALA A 93 34.40 -11.12 31.01
C ALA A 93 33.95 -12.16 32.06
N ALA A 94 33.98 -11.80 33.35
CA ALA A 94 33.51 -12.65 34.43
C ALA A 94 31.98 -12.78 34.46
N ASP A 95 31.26 -11.76 33.99
CA ASP A 95 29.80 -11.72 33.92
C ASP A 95 29.32 -11.43 32.49
N THR A 96 28.39 -12.27 32.03
CA THR A 96 27.67 -12.14 30.76
C THR A 96 27.00 -10.79 30.55
N ARG A 97 26.61 -10.09 31.63
CA ARG A 97 25.99 -8.74 31.55
C ARG A 97 26.93 -7.72 30.92
N TRP A 98 28.24 -7.84 31.08
CA TRP A 98 29.20 -6.90 30.49
C TRP A 98 29.42 -7.13 28.99
N LEU A 99 29.22 -8.37 28.52
CA LEU A 99 29.33 -8.70 27.10
C LEU A 99 28.28 -8.00 26.24
N LYS A 100 27.13 -7.61 26.81
CA LYS A 100 26.11 -6.87 26.06
C LYS A 100 26.61 -5.49 25.62
N HIS A 101 27.54 -4.88 26.37
CA HIS A 101 28.09 -3.55 26.10
C HIS A 101 29.17 -3.55 25.00
N VAL A 102 29.62 -4.72 24.55
CA VAL A 102 30.66 -4.85 23.53
C VAL A 102 30.06 -4.66 22.14
N SER A 103 30.71 -3.84 21.31
CA SER A 103 30.31 -3.68 19.90
C SER A 103 30.31 -5.03 19.16
N PRO A 104 29.29 -5.30 18.32
CA PRO A 104 29.28 -6.49 17.45
C PRO A 104 30.52 -6.60 16.55
N ASP A 105 31.05 -5.46 16.09
CA ASP A 105 32.16 -5.41 15.12
C ASP A 105 33.50 -5.76 15.77
N GLU A 106 33.66 -5.40 17.04
CA GLU A 106 34.91 -5.57 17.77
C GLU A 106 35.03 -6.94 18.45
N LYS A 107 34.12 -7.88 18.18
CA LYS A 107 34.16 -9.23 18.79
C LYS A 107 35.50 -9.95 18.57
N ARG A 108 36.19 -9.68 17.47
CA ARG A 108 37.50 -10.24 17.09
C ARG A 108 38.69 -9.33 17.41
N SER A 109 38.45 -8.12 17.91
CA SER A 109 39.52 -7.20 18.31
C SER A 109 40.21 -7.68 19.58
N SER A 110 41.52 -7.45 19.69
CA SER A 110 42.31 -7.72 20.89
C SER A 110 41.96 -6.79 22.04
N VAL A 111 41.46 -5.59 21.73
CA VAL A 111 40.95 -4.61 22.68
C VAL A 111 39.58 -4.15 22.20
N LYS A 112 38.57 -4.33 23.05
CA LYS A 112 37.18 -4.03 22.73
C LYS A 112 36.74 -2.76 23.46
N SER A 113 36.07 -1.86 22.75
CA SER A 113 35.38 -0.74 23.35
C SER A 113 34.02 -1.20 23.90
N LEU A 114 33.67 -0.67 25.06
CA LEU A 114 32.39 -0.92 25.71
C LEU A 114 31.52 0.35 25.60
N PHE A 115 30.23 0.16 25.38
CA PHE A 115 29.26 1.24 25.22
C PHE A 115 28.30 1.28 26.40
N PHE A 116 28.19 2.45 27.01
CA PHE A 116 27.31 2.69 28.15
C PHE A 116 26.36 3.84 27.86
N ARG A 117 25.20 3.83 28.50
CA ARG A 117 24.40 5.05 28.63
C ARG A 117 25.01 5.95 29.72
N PRO A 118 24.81 7.28 29.65
CA PRO A 118 25.31 8.20 30.67
C PRO A 118 24.89 7.84 32.10
N ASP A 119 23.70 7.28 32.28
CA ASP A 119 23.13 6.85 33.57
C ASP A 119 23.69 5.51 34.09
N GLU A 120 24.44 4.77 33.26
CA GLU A 120 25.09 3.52 33.65
C GLU A 120 26.50 3.72 34.22
N LEU A 121 27.02 4.96 34.22
CA LEU A 121 28.30 5.28 34.83
C LEU A 121 28.21 5.28 36.38
N PRO A 122 29.31 4.98 37.10
CA PRO A 122 29.29 4.90 38.57
C PRO A 122 28.85 6.19 39.28
N ASP A 123 29.18 7.35 38.71
CA ASP A 123 28.68 8.66 39.18
C ASP A 123 28.57 9.67 38.02
N ASN A 124 27.87 10.78 38.27
CA ASN A 124 27.66 11.85 37.29
C ASN A 124 28.74 12.94 37.33
N SER A 125 29.76 12.84 38.18
CA SER A 125 30.75 13.90 38.41
C SER A 125 31.56 14.21 37.16
N LEU A 126 31.74 13.22 36.28
CA LEU A 126 32.49 13.34 35.05
C LEU A 126 31.65 13.78 33.84
N MET A 127 30.33 13.92 33.98
CA MET A 127 29.46 14.14 32.82
C MET A 127 29.59 15.52 32.19
N GLU A 128 29.72 16.58 32.99
CA GLU A 128 29.97 17.93 32.46
C GLU A 128 31.30 18.04 31.72
N PRO A 129 32.45 17.65 32.30
CA PRO A 129 33.71 17.74 31.58
C PRO A 129 33.70 16.82 30.36
N LEU A 130 33.02 15.66 30.41
CA LEU A 130 32.96 14.72 29.30
C LEU A 130 32.14 15.27 28.11
N LYS A 131 31.04 15.98 28.38
CA LYS A 131 30.23 16.64 27.33
C LYS A 131 30.99 17.77 26.63
N ASN A 132 31.86 18.46 27.35
CA ASN A 132 32.63 19.60 26.84
C ASN A 132 33.95 19.17 26.16
N SER A 133 34.28 17.88 26.16
CA SER A 133 35.54 17.36 25.63
C SER A 133 35.37 16.71 24.26
N ASP A 134 35.84 17.36 23.20
CA ASP A 134 35.79 16.82 21.83
C ASP A 134 36.63 15.54 21.65
N GLN A 135 37.70 15.42 22.43
CA GLN A 135 38.65 14.31 22.30
C GLN A 135 38.46 13.22 23.37
N GLY A 136 37.53 13.41 24.32
CA GLY A 136 37.30 12.52 25.45
C GLY A 136 38.21 12.75 26.66
N ILE A 137 37.91 12.06 27.75
CA ILE A 137 38.58 12.15 29.04
C ILE A 137 39.29 10.84 29.35
N ILE A 138 40.44 10.94 30.03
CA ILE A 138 41.15 9.78 30.56
C ILE A 138 40.92 9.75 32.06
N ILE A 139 40.43 8.63 32.58
CA ILE A 139 40.36 8.39 34.03
C ILE A 139 41.47 7.46 34.44
N THR A 140 42.00 7.69 35.64
CA THR A 140 42.97 6.80 36.27
C THR A 140 42.54 6.44 37.68
N MET A 141 42.80 5.19 38.04
CA MET A 141 42.69 4.70 39.41
C MET A 141 44.09 4.27 39.87
N ASN A 142 44.57 4.86 40.97
CA ASN A 142 45.87 4.56 41.59
C ASN A 142 47.08 4.62 40.62
N HIS A 143 47.01 5.43 39.56
CA HIS A 143 48.06 5.62 38.55
C HIS A 143 48.51 4.37 37.76
N LYS A 144 47.79 3.25 37.88
CA LYS A 144 48.16 1.98 37.21
C LYS A 144 47.30 1.67 36.01
N ASP A 145 46.00 1.90 36.11
CA ASP A 145 45.04 1.62 35.04
C ASP A 145 44.49 2.93 34.46
N PHE A 146 44.39 2.99 33.14
CA PHE A 146 43.88 4.14 32.40
C PHE A 146 42.73 3.71 31.48
N LEU A 147 41.60 4.39 31.62
CA LEU A 147 40.44 4.23 30.75
C LEU A 147 40.17 5.54 30.00
N GLU A 148 39.89 5.45 28.72
CA GLU A 148 39.43 6.58 27.92
C GLU A 148 37.91 6.53 27.79
N LEU A 149 37.26 7.60 28.23
CA LEU A 149 35.83 7.84 28.08
C LEU A 149 35.64 8.84 26.95
N ARG A 150 34.76 8.53 25.99
CA ARG A 150 34.33 9.50 24.97
C ARG A 150 32.81 9.58 24.95
N TYR A 151 32.29 10.80 25.01
CA TYR A 151 30.88 11.06 24.83
C TYR A 151 30.57 11.19 23.33
N ARG A 152 29.65 10.36 22.83
CA ARG A 152 29.20 10.38 21.45
C ARG A 152 27.72 10.72 21.40
N ARG A 153 27.35 11.69 20.57
CA ARG A 153 25.96 12.02 20.27
C ARG A 153 25.71 11.73 18.80
N TYR A 154 24.75 10.84 18.54
CA TYR A 154 24.37 10.48 17.18
C TYR A 154 23.37 11.46 16.60
N LYS A 155 23.46 11.68 15.30
CA LYS A 155 22.56 12.53 14.49
C LYS A 155 22.02 11.74 13.31
N ASP A 156 21.01 12.28 12.64
CA ASP A 156 20.48 11.66 11.42
C ASP A 156 21.52 11.58 10.29
N ASP A 157 22.49 12.50 10.25
CA ASP A 157 23.60 12.49 9.28
C ASP A 157 24.56 11.29 9.46
N ASP A 158 24.52 10.63 10.61
CA ASP A 158 25.28 9.39 10.85
C ASP A 158 24.66 8.18 10.12
N PHE A 159 23.48 8.37 9.50
CA PHE A 159 22.78 7.35 8.72
C PHE A 159 22.84 7.69 7.23
N SER A 160 23.46 6.79 6.49
CA SER A 160 23.62 6.89 5.04
C SER A 160 22.63 5.98 4.33
N LEU A 161 22.09 6.45 3.20
CA LEU A 161 21.21 5.63 2.38
C LEU A 161 21.99 4.45 1.80
N GLY A 162 21.53 3.23 2.09
CA GLY A 162 22.08 1.98 1.56
C GLY A 162 23.15 1.32 2.44
N SER A 163 23.98 2.11 3.13
CA SER A 163 24.98 1.60 4.09
C SER A 163 24.52 1.64 5.55
N GLY A 164 23.46 2.37 5.86
CA GLY A 164 22.90 2.45 7.21
C GLY A 164 23.75 3.28 8.15
N PHE A 165 23.90 2.81 9.40
CA PHE A 165 24.70 3.48 10.42
C PHE A 165 26.19 3.45 10.04
N VAL A 166 26.81 4.62 9.94
CA VAL A 166 28.20 4.79 9.45
C VAL A 166 29.26 4.84 10.58
N PRO A 167 29.00 5.43 11.76
CA PRO A 167 30.05 5.61 12.77
C PRO A 167 30.63 4.31 13.32
N TYR A 168 31.94 4.13 13.14
CA TYR A 168 32.66 2.99 13.73
C TYR A 168 33.25 3.33 15.13
N PRO A 169 33.31 2.37 16.08
CA PRO A 169 32.63 1.07 16.07
C PRO A 169 31.12 1.20 16.32
N ASP A 170 30.33 0.23 15.85
CA ASP A 170 28.88 0.28 15.99
C ASP A 170 28.45 0.05 17.44
N PRO A 171 27.49 0.85 17.95
CA PRO A 171 26.92 0.60 19.27
C PRO A 171 26.16 -0.74 19.28
N PRO A 172 26.14 -1.45 20.41
CA PRO A 172 25.30 -2.62 20.61
C PRO A 172 23.84 -2.40 20.18
N SER A 173 23.25 -3.42 19.58
CA SER A 173 21.91 -3.34 18.98
C SER A 173 20.81 -2.93 19.96
N TYR A 174 20.92 -3.24 21.25
CA TYR A 174 19.94 -2.85 22.26
C TYR A 174 20.04 -1.35 22.66
N LEU A 175 21.19 -0.72 22.42
CA LEU A 175 21.35 0.73 22.60
C LEU A 175 20.82 1.47 21.38
N LEU A 176 21.17 1.00 20.19
CA LEU A 176 20.75 1.65 18.94
C LEU A 176 19.26 1.42 18.64
N TYR A 177 18.75 0.21 18.87
CA TYR A 177 17.37 -0.21 18.60
C TYR A 177 16.70 -0.77 19.87
N PRO A 178 16.35 0.08 20.85
CA PRO A 178 15.92 -0.37 22.18
C PRO A 178 14.65 -1.23 22.15
N TYR A 179 13.76 -0.99 21.19
CA TYR A 179 12.49 -1.70 21.11
C TYR A 179 12.50 -2.91 20.18
N ARG A 180 13.64 -3.25 19.58
CA ARG A 180 13.73 -4.31 18.56
C ARG A 180 13.24 -5.67 19.07
N GLY A 181 13.46 -5.97 20.35
CA GLY A 181 12.96 -7.18 21.00
C GLY A 181 11.43 -7.29 21.06
N PHE A 182 10.71 -6.16 21.03
CA PHE A 182 9.24 -6.15 21.03
C PHE A 182 8.65 -6.41 19.64
N SER A 183 9.42 -6.26 18.56
CA SER A 183 8.88 -6.41 17.19
C SER A 183 8.28 -7.80 16.94
N LEU A 184 8.94 -8.86 17.44
CA LEU A 184 8.45 -10.23 17.31
C LEU A 184 7.11 -10.42 18.04
N TRP A 185 6.94 -9.79 19.22
CA TRP A 185 5.70 -9.86 19.97
C TRP A 185 4.53 -9.17 19.24
N PHE A 186 4.78 -8.02 18.61
CA PHE A 186 3.79 -7.36 17.75
C PHE A 186 3.38 -8.26 16.59
N LEU A 187 4.35 -8.88 15.91
CA LEU A 187 4.07 -9.79 14.79
C LEU A 187 3.25 -11.00 15.27
N LEU A 188 3.67 -11.65 16.36
CA LEU A 188 2.98 -12.81 16.93
C LEU A 188 1.56 -12.45 17.37
N LEU A 189 1.35 -11.27 17.96
CA LEU A 189 0.02 -10.80 18.36
C LEU A 189 -0.91 -10.67 17.16
N GLY A 190 -0.42 -10.07 16.06
CA GLY A 190 -1.19 -9.91 14.83
C GLY A 190 -1.57 -11.25 14.19
N PHE A 191 -0.63 -12.19 14.09
CA PHE A 191 -0.89 -13.53 13.57
C PHE A 191 -1.84 -14.33 14.47
N SER A 192 -1.64 -14.26 15.79
CA SER A 192 -2.52 -14.91 16.77
C SER A 192 -3.94 -14.39 16.65
N PHE A 193 -4.12 -13.08 16.54
CA PHE A 193 -5.43 -12.48 16.29
C PHE A 193 -6.03 -12.96 14.96
N TYR A 194 -5.25 -13.00 13.88
CA TYR A 194 -5.74 -13.44 12.58
C TYR A 194 -6.26 -14.90 12.60
N ILE A 195 -5.54 -15.79 13.29
CA ILE A 195 -5.84 -17.23 13.38
C ILE A 195 -6.97 -17.51 14.38
N LEU A 196 -6.86 -16.99 15.61
CA LEU A 196 -7.74 -17.34 16.72
C LEU A 196 -9.08 -16.60 16.67
N TYR A 197 -9.16 -15.46 15.99
CA TYR A 197 -10.39 -14.69 15.95
C TYR A 197 -11.52 -15.49 15.27
N PRO A 198 -12.71 -15.63 15.89
CA PRO A 198 -13.76 -16.51 15.38
C PRO A 198 -14.17 -16.15 13.96
N ARG A 199 -14.24 -17.17 13.08
CA ARG A 199 -14.83 -17.01 11.74
C ARG A 199 -16.32 -17.32 11.83
N PRO A 200 -17.19 -16.58 11.12
CA PRO A 200 -18.60 -16.85 11.22
C PRO A 200 -18.90 -18.20 10.56
N LYS A 201 -19.74 -19.03 11.21
CA LYS A 201 -20.03 -20.40 10.78
C LYS A 201 -20.61 -20.42 9.35
N LYS A 202 -20.34 -21.52 8.65
CA LYS A 202 -20.80 -21.80 7.29
C LYS A 202 -21.91 -22.85 7.38
N THR A 203 -23.00 -22.64 6.66
CA THR A 203 -24.12 -23.58 6.57
C THR A 203 -24.19 -24.13 5.15
N ASP A 204 -24.77 -25.30 4.97
CA ASP A 204 -24.79 -25.97 3.67
C ASP A 204 -25.61 -25.20 2.61
N ASP A 205 -26.59 -24.40 3.04
CA ASP A 205 -27.43 -23.55 2.17
C ASP A 205 -26.77 -22.22 1.77
N THR A 206 -25.46 -22.06 1.96
CA THR A 206 -24.76 -20.80 1.69
C THR A 206 -23.69 -20.94 0.63
N LEU A 207 -23.72 -20.01 -0.32
CA LEU A 207 -22.65 -19.78 -1.27
C LEU A 207 -21.58 -18.90 -0.63
N TYR A 208 -20.33 -19.35 -0.69
CA TYR A 208 -19.19 -18.63 -0.11
C TYR A 208 -17.89 -18.92 -0.86
N TYR A 209 -16.92 -18.00 -0.73
CA TYR A 209 -15.57 -18.22 -1.26
C TYR A 209 -14.77 -19.18 -0.36
N PRO A 210 -14.11 -20.20 -0.94
CA PRO A 210 -13.33 -21.16 -0.17
C PRO A 210 -12.20 -20.47 0.58
N LEU A 211 -11.86 -21.00 1.75
CA LEU A 211 -10.94 -20.35 2.67
C LEU A 211 -9.56 -20.10 2.06
N TRP A 212 -9.05 -21.06 1.29
CA TRP A 212 -7.72 -20.93 0.68
C TRP A 212 -7.64 -19.72 -0.27
N ARG A 213 -8.69 -19.40 -1.03
CA ARG A 213 -8.74 -18.23 -1.93
C ARG A 213 -8.70 -16.93 -1.13
N VAL A 214 -9.44 -16.90 -0.02
CA VAL A 214 -9.46 -15.76 0.90
C VAL A 214 -8.07 -15.55 1.53
N VAL A 215 -7.45 -16.63 2.03
CA VAL A 215 -6.08 -16.58 2.61
C VAL A 215 -5.05 -16.19 1.55
N PHE A 216 -5.17 -16.69 0.32
CA PHE A 216 -4.30 -16.29 -0.79
C PHE A 216 -4.42 -14.79 -1.08
N GLY A 217 -5.63 -14.24 -1.11
CA GLY A 217 -5.85 -12.80 -1.22
C GLY A 217 -5.17 -12.01 -0.09
N ASP A 218 -5.21 -12.54 1.14
CA ASP A 218 -4.53 -11.94 2.29
C ASP A 218 -3.00 -11.97 2.12
N ILE A 219 -2.43 -13.08 1.65
CA ILE A 219 -0.98 -13.20 1.35
C ILE A 219 -0.56 -12.20 0.28
N VAL A 220 -1.30 -12.11 -0.83
CA VAL A 220 -1.01 -11.17 -1.91
C VAL A 220 -1.09 -9.73 -1.40
N SER A 221 -2.07 -9.42 -0.54
CA SER A 221 -2.17 -8.08 0.06
C SER A 221 -0.96 -7.76 0.93
N LEU A 222 -0.49 -8.69 1.77
CA LEU A 222 0.71 -8.50 2.59
C LEU A 222 1.98 -8.37 1.73
N LEU A 223 2.10 -9.17 0.67
CA LEU A 223 3.23 -9.10 -0.26
C LEU A 223 3.29 -7.74 -0.99
N MET A 224 2.14 -7.11 -1.24
CA MET A 224 2.06 -5.77 -1.83
C MET A 224 2.20 -4.65 -0.79
N THR A 225 1.85 -4.86 0.47
CA THR A 225 1.95 -3.81 1.51
C THR A 225 3.33 -3.78 2.15
N VAL A 226 3.84 -4.92 2.62
CA VAL A 226 4.99 -4.97 3.54
C VAL A 226 6.28 -4.49 2.88
N PRO A 227 6.69 -4.98 1.69
CA PRO A 227 7.95 -4.56 1.07
C PRO A 227 8.00 -3.07 0.76
N PHE A 228 6.91 -2.52 0.21
CA PHE A 228 6.84 -1.10 -0.15
C PHE A 228 6.84 -0.18 1.08
N PHE A 229 6.32 -0.66 2.22
CA PHE A 229 6.46 0.03 3.49
C PHE A 229 7.87 -0.10 4.08
N SER A 230 8.47 -1.29 4.04
CA SER A 230 9.71 -1.61 4.75
C SER A 230 10.98 -1.16 4.03
N ILE A 231 10.99 -1.12 2.69
CA ILE A 231 12.18 -0.77 1.90
C ILE A 231 12.75 0.61 2.30
N PRO A 232 11.97 1.71 2.37
CA PRO A 232 12.51 3.00 2.83
C PRO A 232 13.17 2.93 4.21
N ILE A 233 12.61 2.13 5.13
CA ILE A 233 13.11 1.93 6.50
C ILE A 233 14.42 1.15 6.50
N PHE A 234 14.52 0.09 5.68
CA PHE A 234 15.75 -0.71 5.58
C PHE A 234 16.88 0.07 4.91
N VAL A 235 16.58 0.82 3.85
CA VAL A 235 17.59 1.60 3.11
C VAL A 235 18.13 2.75 3.97
N SER A 236 17.29 3.37 4.80
CA SER A 236 17.72 4.43 5.74
C SER A 236 18.23 3.89 7.08
N ALA A 237 18.19 2.57 7.28
CA ALA A 237 18.52 1.86 8.53
C ALA A 237 17.83 2.38 9.80
N GLY A 238 16.69 3.05 9.64
CA GLY A 238 15.91 3.55 10.76
C GLY A 238 14.53 4.10 10.36
N SER A 239 13.54 3.90 11.21
CA SER A 239 12.15 4.29 10.92
C SER A 239 11.96 5.80 10.87
N MET A 240 12.66 6.55 11.73
CA MET A 240 12.65 8.02 11.71
C MET A 240 13.51 8.56 10.58
N GLN A 241 14.63 7.91 10.30
CA GLN A 241 15.54 8.25 9.21
C GLN A 241 14.86 8.11 7.85
N ALA A 242 13.93 7.16 7.70
CA ALA A 242 13.10 7.06 6.50
C ALA A 242 12.30 8.34 6.22
N LEU A 243 11.89 9.09 7.25
CA LEU A 243 11.13 10.32 7.12
C LEU A 243 12.01 11.57 6.98
N THR A 244 13.30 11.48 7.30
CA THR A 244 14.26 12.58 7.18
C THR A 244 15.16 12.40 5.96
N THR A 245 16.15 11.51 6.03
CA THR A 245 17.11 11.24 4.95
C THR A 245 16.49 10.41 3.81
N GLY A 246 15.57 9.49 4.15
CA GLY A 246 14.88 8.61 3.21
C GLY A 246 13.60 9.17 2.58
N LEU A 247 13.26 10.43 2.82
CA LEU A 247 11.96 11.01 2.45
C LEU A 247 11.59 10.80 0.96
N PRO A 248 12.50 10.94 -0.02
CA PRO A 248 12.18 10.68 -1.43
C PRO A 248 11.68 9.26 -1.68
N LEU A 249 12.25 8.25 -1.02
CA LEU A 249 11.82 6.85 -1.14
C LEU A 249 10.43 6.64 -0.54
N VAL A 250 10.15 7.28 0.60
CA VAL A 250 8.83 7.23 1.24
C VAL A 250 7.76 7.81 0.32
N LEU A 251 8.01 8.98 -0.28
CA LEU A 251 7.06 9.64 -1.18
C LEU A 251 6.70 8.80 -2.41
N VAL A 252 7.62 7.95 -2.88
CA VAL A 252 7.39 7.07 -4.03
C VAL A 252 6.76 5.74 -3.63
N LEU A 253 7.28 5.09 -2.58
CA LEU A 253 6.93 3.71 -2.25
C LEU A 253 5.69 3.60 -1.36
N TRP A 254 5.44 4.54 -0.45
CA TRP A 254 4.28 4.44 0.44
C TRP A 254 2.91 4.61 -0.24
N PRO A 255 2.77 5.40 -1.31
CA PRO A 255 1.57 5.34 -2.15
C PRO A 255 1.32 3.93 -2.71
N MET A 256 2.37 3.16 -3.01
CA MET A 256 2.24 1.77 -3.46
C MET A 256 1.70 0.86 -2.35
N THR A 257 2.09 1.12 -1.10
CA THR A 257 1.53 0.46 0.09
C THR A 257 0.00 0.65 0.20
N LEU A 258 -0.54 1.81 -0.22
CA LEU A 258 -1.99 2.08 -0.22
C LEU A 258 -2.75 1.12 -1.16
N PHE A 259 -2.16 0.72 -2.29
CA PHE A 259 -2.77 -0.31 -3.14
C PHE A 259 -2.88 -1.65 -2.42
N GLY A 260 -1.90 -2.00 -1.59
CA GLY A 260 -1.98 -3.18 -0.73
C GLY A 260 -3.15 -3.09 0.27
N PHE A 261 -3.40 -1.91 0.86
CA PHE A 261 -4.61 -1.70 1.70
C PHE A 261 -5.92 -1.81 0.91
N CYS A 262 -5.95 -1.38 -0.35
CA CYS A 262 -7.10 -1.64 -1.24
C CYS A 262 -7.32 -3.15 -1.44
N LEU A 263 -6.26 -3.94 -1.60
CA LEU A 263 -6.35 -5.40 -1.68
C LEU A 263 -6.85 -6.02 -0.37
N VAL A 264 -6.44 -5.51 0.80
CA VAL A 264 -6.99 -5.93 2.09
C VAL A 264 -8.50 -5.71 2.15
N ARG A 265 -8.98 -4.56 1.67
CA ARG A 265 -10.42 -4.27 1.60
C ARG A 265 -11.16 -5.23 0.67
N ILE A 266 -10.59 -5.53 -0.49
CA ILE A 266 -11.15 -6.50 -1.45
C ILE A 266 -11.17 -7.92 -0.83
N SER A 267 -10.09 -8.34 -0.18
CA SER A 267 -10.02 -9.64 0.51
C SER A 267 -11.03 -9.74 1.65
N ALA A 268 -11.22 -8.66 2.41
CA ALA A 268 -12.25 -8.59 3.45
C ALA A 268 -13.66 -8.75 2.88
N TRP A 269 -13.92 -8.19 1.69
CA TRP A 269 -15.17 -8.41 0.98
C TRP A 269 -15.37 -9.89 0.67
N TYR A 270 -14.40 -10.54 0.02
CA TYR A 270 -14.46 -11.96 -0.33
C TYR A 270 -14.64 -12.86 0.90
N ALA A 271 -13.98 -12.53 2.00
CA ALA A 271 -14.12 -13.24 3.27
C ALA A 271 -15.51 -13.10 3.91
N SER A 272 -16.14 -11.94 3.70
CA SER A 272 -17.45 -11.62 4.25
C SER A 272 -18.62 -12.07 3.37
N TYR A 273 -18.36 -12.33 2.09
CA TYR A 273 -19.37 -12.63 1.08
C TYR A 273 -20.08 -13.95 1.40
N ARG A 274 -21.40 -13.87 1.52
CA ARG A 274 -22.30 -15.01 1.71
C ARG A 274 -23.58 -14.75 0.96
N LEU A 275 -23.99 -15.70 0.13
CA LEU A 275 -25.30 -15.69 -0.48
C LEU A 275 -26.07 -16.91 0.01
N GLN A 276 -27.03 -16.69 0.91
CA GLN A 276 -27.86 -17.74 1.45
C GLN A 276 -29.10 -17.92 0.57
N VAL A 277 -29.38 -19.16 0.21
CA VAL A 277 -30.59 -19.54 -0.51
C VAL A 277 -31.68 -19.84 0.52
N ARG A 278 -32.79 -19.10 0.50
CA ARG A 278 -34.00 -19.36 1.31
C ARG A 278 -35.13 -19.84 0.40
N PRO A 279 -36.23 -20.39 0.95
CA PRO A 279 -37.36 -20.85 0.15
C PRO A 279 -37.95 -19.77 -0.77
N ASP A 280 -38.03 -18.51 -0.29
CA ASP A 280 -38.71 -17.42 -1.01
C ASP A 280 -37.78 -16.28 -1.45
N SER A 281 -36.50 -16.31 -1.05
CA SER A 281 -35.57 -15.19 -1.26
C SER A 281 -34.10 -15.62 -1.30
N LEU A 282 -33.26 -14.72 -1.83
CA LEU A 282 -31.81 -14.79 -1.68
C LEU A 282 -31.35 -13.73 -0.69
N LEU A 283 -30.61 -14.14 0.35
CA LEU A 283 -30.04 -13.22 1.32
C LEU A 283 -28.53 -13.06 1.06
N LEU A 284 -28.14 -11.89 0.54
CA LEU A 284 -26.75 -11.49 0.38
C LEU A 284 -26.25 -10.82 1.67
N SER A 285 -25.24 -11.40 2.30
CA SER A 285 -24.54 -10.81 3.45
C SER A 285 -23.11 -10.47 3.07
N THR A 286 -22.68 -9.24 3.36
CA THR A 286 -21.30 -8.76 3.19
C THR A 286 -20.87 -7.96 4.42
N TYR A 287 -19.63 -7.46 4.45
CA TYR A 287 -19.19 -6.56 5.53
C TYR A 287 -19.96 -5.23 5.58
N LYS A 288 -20.62 -4.81 4.48
CA LYS A 288 -21.43 -3.59 4.41
C LYS A 288 -22.85 -3.77 4.97
N GLY A 289 -23.30 -5.00 5.15
CA GLY A 289 -24.65 -5.29 5.63
C GLY A 289 -25.28 -6.48 4.92
N LYS A 290 -26.58 -6.66 5.17
CA LYS A 290 -27.42 -7.70 4.59
C LYS A 290 -28.41 -7.08 3.61
N ARG A 291 -28.62 -7.73 2.47
CA ARG A 291 -29.62 -7.37 1.45
C ARG A 291 -30.41 -8.63 1.09
N GLU A 292 -31.73 -8.51 1.03
CA GLU A 292 -32.62 -9.61 0.69
C GLU A 292 -33.25 -9.34 -0.68
N TYR A 293 -33.27 -10.38 -1.51
CA TYR A 293 -33.81 -10.35 -2.87
C TYR A 293 -34.89 -11.42 -2.98
N PRO A 294 -36.18 -11.04 -2.86
CA PRO A 294 -37.29 -11.98 -3.01
C PRO A 294 -37.34 -12.55 -4.43
N PHE A 295 -37.66 -13.84 -4.57
CA PHE A 295 -37.84 -14.45 -5.90
C PHE A 295 -38.98 -13.81 -6.69
N SER A 296 -40.00 -13.31 -5.98
CA SER A 296 -41.12 -12.57 -6.58
C SER A 296 -40.71 -11.28 -7.28
N GLU A 297 -39.53 -10.71 -6.97
CA GLU A 297 -39.00 -9.52 -7.62
C GLU A 297 -38.10 -9.84 -8.82
N MET A 298 -37.71 -11.10 -9.01
CA MET A 298 -36.82 -11.52 -10.08
C MET A 298 -37.59 -11.74 -11.38
N VAL A 299 -37.07 -11.21 -12.47
CA VAL A 299 -37.69 -11.27 -13.80
C VAL A 299 -37.00 -12.28 -14.69
N TYR A 300 -35.67 -12.33 -14.66
CA TYR A 300 -34.89 -13.23 -15.49
C TYR A 300 -33.54 -13.54 -14.86
N ARG A 301 -32.94 -14.63 -15.32
CA ARG A 301 -31.53 -14.95 -15.10
C ARG A 301 -30.80 -15.10 -16.43
N GLN A 302 -29.59 -14.57 -16.52
CA GLN A 302 -28.78 -14.59 -17.75
C GLN A 302 -27.30 -14.84 -17.44
N PRO A 303 -26.62 -15.75 -18.17
CA PRO A 303 -25.17 -15.90 -18.07
C PRO A 303 -24.46 -14.67 -18.64
N LEU A 304 -23.44 -14.20 -17.92
CA LEU A 304 -22.61 -13.06 -18.29
C LEU A 304 -21.15 -13.48 -18.29
N ILE A 305 -20.43 -13.18 -19.37
CA ILE A 305 -18.98 -13.31 -19.46
C ILE A 305 -18.35 -11.93 -19.41
N ILE A 306 -17.43 -11.72 -18.47
CA ILE A 306 -16.62 -10.50 -18.42
C ILE A 306 -15.26 -10.79 -19.00
N LYS A 307 -14.89 -10.03 -20.05
CA LYS A 307 -13.59 -10.10 -20.70
C LYS A 307 -12.80 -8.83 -20.41
N PRO A 308 -11.45 -8.87 -20.39
CA PRO A 308 -10.66 -7.67 -20.30
C PRO A 308 -10.92 -6.75 -21.49
N PRO A 309 -10.81 -5.42 -21.31
CA PRO A 309 -11.03 -4.49 -22.40
C PRO A 309 -9.95 -4.64 -23.48
N ARG A 310 -10.36 -4.63 -24.74
CA ARG A 310 -9.46 -4.87 -25.89
C ARG A 310 -8.29 -3.89 -25.94
N TRP A 311 -8.52 -2.64 -25.59
CA TRP A 311 -7.47 -1.61 -25.58
C TRP A 311 -6.32 -1.96 -24.63
N LEU A 312 -6.62 -2.61 -23.51
CA LEU A 312 -5.62 -2.98 -22.51
C LEU A 312 -4.82 -4.20 -22.94
N VAL A 313 -5.46 -5.14 -23.64
CA VAL A 313 -4.78 -6.25 -24.32
C VAL A 313 -3.83 -5.70 -25.39
N ILE A 314 -4.32 -4.80 -26.25
CA ILE A 314 -3.51 -4.17 -27.31
C ILE A 314 -2.32 -3.40 -26.73
N LEU A 315 -2.49 -2.62 -25.67
CA LEU A 315 -1.38 -1.94 -25.01
C LEU A 315 -0.31 -2.89 -24.48
N ASN A 316 -0.70 -4.02 -23.88
CA ASN A 316 0.28 -5.02 -23.43
C ASN A 316 1.01 -5.69 -24.59
N ILE A 317 0.34 -5.90 -25.73
CA ILE A 317 0.97 -6.40 -26.96
C ILE A 317 1.96 -5.35 -27.50
N LEU A 318 1.59 -4.07 -27.54
CA LEU A 318 2.47 -2.99 -27.98
C LEU A 318 3.70 -2.84 -27.06
N ALA A 319 3.51 -2.95 -25.75
CA ALA A 319 4.60 -2.96 -24.77
C ALA A 319 5.52 -4.18 -24.93
N ALA A 320 4.97 -5.33 -25.36
CA ALA A 320 5.78 -6.50 -25.69
C ALA A 320 6.64 -6.28 -26.94
N LEU A 321 6.11 -5.59 -27.94
CA LEU A 321 6.84 -5.26 -29.18
C LEU A 321 7.94 -4.20 -28.97
N SER A 322 7.83 -3.36 -27.93
CA SER A 322 8.85 -2.34 -27.61
C SER A 322 9.97 -2.82 -26.68
N GLY A 323 9.80 -3.97 -26.02
CA GLY A 323 10.82 -4.57 -25.15
C GLY A 323 11.96 -5.23 -25.93
N LYS A 324 13.18 -5.22 -25.37
CA LYS A 324 14.32 -6.02 -25.88
C LYS A 324 14.56 -7.25 -25.00
N GLY A 325 14.81 -8.40 -25.62
CA GLY A 325 15.21 -9.64 -24.94
C GLY A 325 14.13 -10.25 -24.06
N SER A 326 14.48 -10.67 -22.84
CA SER A 326 13.55 -11.35 -21.90
C SER A 326 12.34 -10.50 -21.48
N SER A 327 12.46 -9.17 -21.57
CA SER A 327 11.37 -8.24 -21.27
C SER A 327 10.21 -8.31 -22.28
N SER A 328 10.50 -8.52 -23.57
CA SER A 328 9.45 -8.65 -24.61
C SER A 328 8.72 -9.99 -24.49
N ALA A 329 9.44 -11.08 -24.25
CA ALA A 329 8.85 -12.40 -24.03
C ALA A 329 7.94 -12.42 -22.78
N GLY A 330 8.38 -11.79 -21.69
CA GLY A 330 7.58 -11.65 -20.48
C GLY A 330 6.32 -10.81 -20.67
N ALA A 331 6.41 -9.71 -21.42
CA ALA A 331 5.26 -8.87 -21.75
C ALA A 331 4.28 -9.56 -22.71
N ALA A 332 4.78 -10.30 -23.71
CA ALA A 332 3.95 -11.08 -24.62
C ALA A 332 3.18 -12.20 -23.88
N GLY A 333 3.85 -12.91 -22.97
CA GLY A 333 3.21 -13.91 -22.11
C GLY A 333 2.09 -13.32 -21.24
N ARG A 334 2.32 -12.14 -20.64
CA ARG A 334 1.30 -11.43 -19.87
C ARG A 334 0.11 -10.99 -20.73
N ALA A 335 0.37 -10.51 -21.95
CA ALA A 335 -0.67 -10.13 -22.89
C ALA A 335 -1.55 -11.32 -23.29
N MET A 336 -0.95 -12.49 -23.54
CA MET A 336 -1.70 -13.71 -23.85
C MET A 336 -2.53 -14.20 -22.66
N ILE A 337 -1.94 -14.25 -21.46
CA ILE A 337 -2.67 -14.65 -20.24
C ILE A 337 -3.87 -13.73 -20.04
N LEU A 338 -3.66 -12.42 -20.12
CA LEU A 338 -4.72 -11.45 -20.00
C LEU A 338 -5.81 -11.69 -21.06
N ALA A 339 -5.45 -11.81 -22.33
CA ALA A 339 -6.41 -12.03 -23.42
C ALA A 339 -7.26 -13.30 -23.22
N SER A 340 -6.72 -14.33 -22.54
CA SER A 340 -7.42 -15.56 -22.20
C SER A 340 -8.29 -15.49 -20.95
N THR A 341 -8.27 -14.38 -20.21
CA THR A 341 -9.06 -14.26 -18.97
C THR A 341 -10.54 -14.02 -19.25
N GLU A 342 -11.39 -14.87 -18.69
CA GLU A 342 -12.84 -14.76 -18.76
C GLU A 342 -13.45 -15.02 -17.38
N TYR A 343 -14.33 -14.14 -16.93
CA TYR A 343 -15.10 -14.38 -15.70
C TYR A 343 -16.53 -14.77 -16.07
N GLY A 344 -16.93 -15.96 -15.63
CA GLY A 344 -18.31 -16.44 -15.68
C GLY A 344 -19.11 -15.89 -14.50
N CYS A 345 -20.16 -15.15 -14.83
CA CYS A 345 -21.05 -14.49 -13.90
C CYS A 345 -22.51 -14.85 -14.21
N LEU A 346 -23.38 -14.69 -13.23
CA LEU A 346 -24.83 -14.77 -13.39
C LEU A 346 -25.44 -13.40 -13.11
N VAL A 347 -26.23 -12.90 -14.06
CA VAL A 347 -27.02 -11.67 -13.90
C VAL A 347 -28.42 -12.07 -13.52
N ILE A 348 -28.96 -11.43 -12.48
CA ILE A 348 -30.36 -11.55 -12.08
C ILE A 348 -31.00 -10.18 -12.27
N GLY A 349 -31.99 -10.11 -13.16
CA GLY A 349 -32.77 -8.91 -13.40
C GLY A 349 -33.95 -8.81 -12.45
N LEU A 350 -34.20 -7.61 -11.92
CA LEU A 350 -35.29 -7.31 -10.99
C LEU A 350 -36.40 -6.51 -11.67
N LYS A 351 -37.62 -6.57 -11.12
CA LYS A 351 -38.82 -5.87 -11.63
C LYS A 351 -38.67 -4.35 -11.67
N ASN A 352 -37.85 -3.79 -10.77
CA ASN A 352 -37.55 -2.35 -10.72
C ASN A 352 -36.58 -1.88 -11.82
N GLY A 353 -36.17 -2.78 -12.74
CA GLY A 353 -35.23 -2.48 -13.81
C GLY A 353 -33.74 -2.53 -13.41
N SER A 354 -33.45 -2.74 -12.13
CA SER A 354 -32.07 -2.99 -11.68
C SER A 354 -31.69 -4.46 -11.89
N SER A 355 -30.39 -4.74 -11.90
CA SER A 355 -29.86 -6.10 -11.92
C SER A 355 -28.66 -6.18 -11.01
N PHE A 356 -28.40 -7.38 -10.47
CA PHE A 356 -27.19 -7.64 -9.71
C PHE A 356 -26.45 -8.85 -10.29
N ILE A 357 -25.13 -8.84 -10.10
CA ILE A 357 -24.19 -9.78 -10.71
C ILE A 357 -23.60 -10.67 -9.62
N ILE A 358 -23.61 -11.98 -9.85
CA ILE A 358 -22.97 -12.99 -9.00
C ILE A 358 -21.79 -13.57 -9.77
N ASN A 359 -20.58 -13.43 -9.22
CA ASN A 359 -19.37 -14.02 -9.81
C ASN A 359 -19.31 -15.51 -9.46
N LEU A 360 -19.33 -16.37 -10.47
CA LEU A 360 -19.37 -17.83 -10.29
C LEU A 360 -18.02 -18.48 -10.55
N THR A 361 -17.27 -18.01 -11.56
CA THR A 361 -15.94 -18.50 -11.90
C THR A 361 -14.86 -17.46 -11.66
N ASP A 362 -13.61 -17.91 -11.57
CA ASP A 362 -12.44 -17.04 -11.60
C ASP A 362 -11.97 -16.75 -13.03
N GLN A 363 -10.88 -15.99 -13.15
CA GLN A 363 -10.25 -15.59 -14.42
C GLN A 363 -9.84 -16.77 -15.31
N MET A 364 -9.69 -17.97 -14.73
CA MET A 364 -9.26 -19.17 -15.43
C MET A 364 -10.44 -20.12 -15.70
N GLY A 365 -11.68 -19.64 -15.48
CA GLY A 365 -12.90 -20.43 -15.68
C GLY A 365 -13.18 -21.46 -14.59
N SER A 366 -12.39 -21.52 -13.51
CA SER A 366 -12.63 -22.47 -12.41
C SER A 366 -13.69 -21.94 -11.45
N ILE A 367 -14.47 -22.83 -10.84
CA ILE A 367 -15.53 -22.45 -9.89
C ILE A 367 -14.91 -21.68 -8.71
N ALA A 368 -15.33 -20.42 -8.55
CA ALA A 368 -14.83 -19.51 -7.53
C ALA A 368 -15.61 -19.62 -6.21
N VAL A 369 -16.89 -19.99 -6.28
CA VAL A 369 -17.82 -20.02 -5.15
C VAL A 369 -18.34 -21.43 -4.93
N LYS A 370 -18.28 -21.94 -3.69
CA LYS A 370 -18.88 -23.24 -3.36
C LYS A 370 -20.40 -23.13 -3.28
N GLY A 371 -21.12 -24.16 -3.70
CA GLY A 371 -22.59 -24.21 -3.63
C GLY A 371 -23.31 -23.52 -4.79
N ALA A 372 -22.63 -23.26 -5.91
CA ALA A 372 -23.24 -22.65 -7.10
C ALA A 372 -24.48 -23.43 -7.60
N ASP A 373 -24.45 -24.76 -7.52
CA ASP A 373 -25.55 -25.63 -7.94
C ASP A 373 -26.85 -25.37 -7.15
N LEU A 374 -26.73 -25.03 -5.85
CA LEU A 374 -27.88 -24.71 -5.01
C LEU A 374 -28.62 -23.48 -5.50
N LEU A 375 -27.88 -22.45 -5.92
CA LEU A 375 -28.44 -21.23 -6.49
C LEU A 375 -29.19 -21.53 -7.79
N PHE A 376 -28.58 -22.28 -8.71
CA PHE A 376 -29.21 -22.63 -9.98
C PHE A 376 -30.48 -23.45 -9.78
N ASN A 377 -30.46 -24.43 -8.87
CA ASN A 377 -31.61 -25.25 -8.54
C ASN A 377 -32.75 -24.42 -7.93
N ALA A 378 -32.44 -23.53 -6.99
CA ALA A 378 -33.45 -22.67 -6.37
C ALA A 378 -34.08 -21.69 -7.36
N LEU A 379 -33.28 -21.05 -8.22
CA LEU A 379 -33.81 -20.17 -9.26
C LEU A 379 -34.71 -20.91 -10.26
N LYS A 380 -34.37 -22.17 -10.59
CA LYS A 380 -35.18 -23.03 -11.46
C LYS A 380 -36.48 -23.45 -10.79
N GLN A 381 -36.43 -23.83 -9.51
CA GLN A 381 -37.63 -24.18 -8.72
C GLN A 381 -38.58 -22.99 -8.55
N ALA A 382 -38.03 -21.78 -8.40
CA ALA A 382 -38.81 -20.54 -8.35
C ALA A 382 -39.42 -20.12 -9.70
N GLY A 383 -39.17 -20.86 -10.79
CA GLY A 383 -39.74 -20.58 -12.10
C GLY A 383 -39.14 -19.36 -12.80
N ILE A 384 -37.95 -18.91 -12.40
CA ILE A 384 -37.32 -17.71 -12.98
C ILE A 384 -36.78 -18.05 -14.38
N PRO A 385 -37.23 -17.37 -15.44
CA PRO A 385 -36.89 -17.70 -16.81
C PRO A 385 -35.41 -17.44 -17.11
N GLU A 386 -34.82 -18.33 -17.89
CA GLU A 386 -33.42 -18.26 -18.31
C GLU A 386 -33.31 -17.71 -19.73
N ILE A 387 -32.58 -16.61 -19.86
CA ILE A 387 -32.16 -16.09 -21.16
C ILE A 387 -30.91 -16.86 -21.56
N LYS A 388 -31.02 -17.73 -22.58
CA LYS A 388 -29.91 -18.58 -23.04
C LYS A 388 -28.77 -17.79 -23.69
N GLU A 389 -29.05 -16.58 -24.16
CA GLU A 389 -28.05 -15.73 -24.78
C GLU A 389 -27.02 -15.26 -23.74
N VAL A 390 -25.75 -15.55 -24.00
CA VAL A 390 -24.65 -15.15 -23.12
C VAL A 390 -24.31 -13.69 -23.37
N LYS A 391 -24.53 -12.84 -22.37
CA LYS A 391 -24.13 -11.45 -22.43
C LYS A 391 -22.60 -11.37 -22.26
N THR A 392 -21.92 -10.56 -23.06
CA THR A 392 -20.48 -10.30 -22.87
C THR A 392 -20.27 -8.84 -22.56
N ILE A 393 -19.48 -8.54 -21.54
CA ILE A 393 -19.09 -7.17 -21.18
C ILE A 393 -17.57 -7.08 -21.14
N GLU A 394 -17.02 -6.03 -21.73
CA GLU A 394 -15.60 -5.72 -21.64
C GLU A 394 -15.35 -4.82 -20.42
N SER A 395 -14.66 -5.35 -19.40
CA SER A 395 -14.38 -4.64 -18.16
C SER A 395 -13.13 -5.19 -17.48
N LEU A 396 -12.47 -4.34 -16.70
CA LEU A 396 -11.28 -4.66 -15.90
C LEU A 396 -11.58 -5.60 -14.71
N GLY A 397 -12.82 -6.07 -14.55
CA GLY A 397 -13.22 -7.00 -13.48
C GLY A 397 -13.24 -6.41 -12.06
N LEU A 398 -12.59 -5.26 -11.86
CA LEU A 398 -12.42 -4.57 -10.57
C LEU A 398 -13.72 -3.95 -10.01
N MET A 399 -14.77 -3.80 -10.82
CA MET A 399 -16.03 -3.13 -10.45
C MET A 399 -17.28 -4.01 -10.55
N THR A 400 -17.16 -5.33 -10.37
CA THR A 400 -18.35 -6.21 -10.28
C THR A 400 -19.03 -6.19 -8.89
N MET A 401 -18.43 -5.52 -7.91
CA MET A 401 -18.81 -5.60 -6.50
C MET A 401 -19.84 -4.56 -6.02
N GLU A 402 -20.21 -3.60 -6.87
CA GLU A 402 -21.02 -2.46 -6.45
C GLU A 402 -21.85 -1.94 -7.62
N LEU A 403 -22.79 -2.76 -8.10
CA LEU A 403 -23.73 -2.33 -9.11
C LEU A 403 -25.13 -2.75 -8.66
N ASP A 404 -25.77 -1.90 -7.85
CA ASP A 404 -27.11 -1.43 -8.21
C ASP A 404 -26.94 -0.68 -9.55
N GLN A 405 -26.80 -1.42 -10.64
CA GLN A 405 -26.72 -0.81 -11.94
C GLN A 405 -28.10 -0.25 -12.25
N LYS A 406 -28.31 1.03 -11.94
CA LYS A 406 -29.20 1.91 -12.73
C LYS A 406 -28.63 2.15 -14.14
N HIS A 407 -27.88 1.20 -14.70
CA HIS A 407 -27.77 1.14 -16.15
C HIS A 407 -29.01 0.38 -16.60
N SER A 408 -30.02 1.16 -16.94
CA SER A 408 -30.90 0.81 -18.04
C SER A 408 -30.03 0.21 -19.14
N THR A 409 -30.03 -1.11 -19.27
CA THR A 409 -29.99 -1.68 -20.60
C THR A 409 -31.25 -1.15 -21.27
N GLY A 410 -31.14 0.02 -21.88
CA GLY A 410 -31.95 0.29 -23.04
C GLY A 410 -31.61 -0.82 -24.01
N MET A 411 -32.42 -1.88 -24.03
CA MET A 411 -32.90 -2.28 -25.33
C MET A 411 -33.43 -0.97 -25.94
N PRO A 412 -32.84 -0.44 -27.03
CA PRO A 412 -33.47 0.69 -27.70
C PRO A 412 -34.90 0.23 -27.95
N ALA A 413 -35.87 0.93 -27.36
CA ALA A 413 -37.27 0.60 -27.58
C ALA A 413 -37.44 0.59 -29.10
N THR A 414 -37.68 -0.56 -29.71
CA THR A 414 -37.83 -0.62 -31.15
C THR A 414 -39.29 -0.34 -31.47
N VAL A 415 -39.53 0.58 -32.39
CA VAL A 415 -40.86 0.85 -32.92
C VAL A 415 -40.94 0.29 -34.34
N PRO A 416 -42.04 -0.38 -34.72
CA PRO A 416 -42.22 -0.82 -36.09
C PRO A 416 -42.37 0.41 -36.99
N CYS A 417 -41.58 0.48 -38.07
CA CYS A 417 -41.72 1.54 -39.06
C CYS A 417 -43.12 1.49 -39.69
N ALA A 418 -43.86 2.60 -39.63
CA ALA A 418 -45.21 2.70 -40.17
C ALA A 418 -45.30 2.43 -41.69
N GLN A 419 -44.19 2.56 -42.42
CA GLN A 419 -44.16 2.41 -43.88
C GLN A 419 -43.75 1.02 -44.36
N CYS A 420 -42.83 0.33 -43.68
CA CYS A 420 -42.30 -0.96 -44.16
C CYS A 420 -42.31 -2.08 -43.10
N GLY A 421 -42.76 -1.79 -41.87
CA GLY A 421 -42.86 -2.76 -40.78
C GLY A 421 -41.54 -3.21 -40.17
N SER A 422 -40.38 -2.75 -40.66
CA SER A 422 -39.09 -3.09 -40.02
C SER A 422 -38.93 -2.37 -38.69
N MET A 423 -38.35 -3.06 -37.71
CA MET A 423 -38.04 -2.51 -36.40
C MET A 423 -36.96 -1.43 -36.52
N ALA A 424 -37.29 -0.20 -36.15
CA ALA A 424 -36.34 0.92 -36.06
C ALA A 424 -36.18 1.32 -34.59
N GLY A 425 -35.03 1.87 -34.21
CA GLY A 425 -34.83 2.42 -32.88
C GLY A 425 -35.79 3.60 -32.65
N LYS A 426 -36.36 3.72 -31.44
CA LYS A 426 -37.26 4.82 -31.07
C LYS A 426 -36.62 6.21 -31.25
N ASP A 427 -35.29 6.28 -31.21
CA ASP A 427 -34.52 7.51 -31.40
C ASP A 427 -33.96 7.66 -32.82
N ASP A 428 -34.21 6.69 -33.72
CA ASP A 428 -33.82 6.80 -35.12
C ASP A 428 -34.68 7.88 -35.80
N VAL A 429 -34.03 8.82 -36.47
CA VAL A 429 -34.76 9.85 -37.24
C VAL A 429 -35.39 9.25 -38.49
N PHE A 430 -34.72 8.25 -39.07
CA PHE A 430 -35.14 7.55 -40.29
C PHE A 430 -34.96 6.04 -40.14
N CYS A 431 -35.87 5.29 -40.76
CA CYS A 431 -35.80 3.85 -40.84
C CYS A 431 -34.62 3.43 -41.73
N GLY A 432 -33.67 2.66 -41.17
CA GLY A 432 -32.49 2.20 -41.92
C GLY A 432 -32.79 1.31 -43.13
N LYS A 433 -34.01 0.77 -43.25
CA LYS A 433 -34.41 -0.11 -44.37
C LYS A 433 -35.10 0.63 -45.52
N CYS A 434 -35.95 1.62 -45.23
CA CYS A 434 -36.73 2.30 -46.26
C CYS A 434 -36.58 3.82 -46.27
N GLY A 435 -35.77 4.40 -45.37
CA GLY A 435 -35.52 5.84 -45.28
C GLY A 435 -36.70 6.67 -44.74
N ALA A 436 -37.79 6.04 -44.31
CA ALA A 436 -38.98 6.73 -43.81
C ALA A 436 -38.75 7.31 -42.40
N PRO A 437 -39.25 8.51 -42.07
CA PRO A 437 -39.08 9.10 -40.75
C PRO A 437 -39.85 8.31 -39.67
N VAL A 438 -39.21 8.04 -38.53
CA VAL A 438 -39.72 7.07 -37.53
C VAL A 438 -40.55 7.72 -36.40
N ASN A 439 -40.60 9.06 -36.30
CA ASN A 439 -41.48 9.74 -35.34
C ASN A 439 -41.97 11.11 -35.84
N LYS A 440 -43.29 11.26 -36.06
CA LYS A 440 -43.98 12.57 -36.13
C LYS A 440 -45.44 12.44 -35.67
N ALA A 441 -45.68 12.61 -34.36
CA ALA A 441 -46.91 13.11 -33.71
C ALA A 441 -46.64 13.07 -32.18
N ALA A 442 -46.83 14.10 -31.36
CA ALA A 442 -47.62 15.31 -31.48
C ALA A 442 -47.13 16.40 -30.49
N LEU A 443 -47.58 17.64 -30.76
CA LEU A 443 -47.64 18.84 -29.90
C LEU A 443 -46.35 19.67 -29.71
N SER A 444 -46.01 20.44 -30.75
CA SER A 444 -45.54 21.83 -30.51
C SER A 444 -46.75 22.73 -30.26
N PRO A 445 -46.69 23.66 -29.29
CA PRO A 445 -47.76 24.62 -29.05
C PRO A 445 -47.93 25.55 -30.26
N ALA A 446 -49.20 25.89 -30.53
CA ALA A 446 -49.61 26.78 -31.61
C ALA A 446 -48.85 28.12 -31.58
N PRO A 447 -48.28 28.59 -32.71
CA PRO A 447 -47.91 29.98 -32.87
C PRO A 447 -49.18 30.83 -32.95
N ALA A 448 -49.19 31.98 -32.28
CA ALA A 448 -50.25 32.98 -32.32
C ALA A 448 -50.65 33.33 -33.77
N PRO A 449 -51.92 33.69 -34.03
CA PRO A 449 -52.38 34.02 -35.38
C PRO A 449 -51.62 35.24 -35.93
N LEU A 450 -50.83 35.01 -36.98
CA LEU A 450 -50.22 36.03 -37.81
C LEU A 450 -51.33 36.78 -38.55
N GLN A 451 -51.52 38.05 -38.22
CA GLN A 451 -52.41 38.96 -38.93
C GLN A 451 -51.98 39.05 -40.41
N SER A 452 -52.93 38.87 -41.31
CA SER A 452 -52.73 38.85 -42.76
C SER A 452 -53.75 39.74 -43.46
N ARG A 453 -53.35 40.41 -44.55
CA ARG A 453 -54.25 41.23 -45.39
C ARG A 453 -54.50 40.53 -46.72
N VAL A 454 -55.58 40.86 -47.43
CA VAL A 454 -55.90 40.25 -48.73
C VAL A 454 -55.58 41.23 -49.86
N CYS A 455 -54.92 40.76 -50.92
CA CYS A 455 -54.63 41.59 -52.09
C CYS A 455 -55.94 42.00 -52.79
N PRO A 456 -56.23 43.30 -52.99
CA PRO A 456 -57.49 43.75 -53.59
C PRO A 456 -57.63 43.39 -55.07
N HIS A 457 -56.54 42.98 -55.73
CA HIS A 457 -56.52 42.76 -57.17
C HIS A 457 -56.69 41.29 -57.58
N CYS A 458 -56.35 40.34 -56.70
CA CYS A 458 -56.43 38.91 -56.99
C CYS A 458 -56.91 38.06 -55.80
N ASN A 459 -57.35 38.70 -54.71
CA ASN A 459 -57.85 38.08 -53.49
C ASN A 459 -56.91 37.08 -52.79
N LYS A 460 -55.60 37.13 -53.09
CA LYS A 460 -54.61 36.27 -52.43
C LYS A 460 -54.17 36.88 -51.08
N THR A 461 -54.04 36.04 -50.06
CA THR A 461 -53.61 36.47 -48.73
C THR A 461 -52.13 36.87 -48.73
N LEU A 462 -51.84 38.05 -48.21
CA LEU A 462 -50.52 38.67 -48.08
C LEU A 462 -50.14 38.80 -46.60
N GLY A 463 -48.85 38.65 -46.31
CA GLY A 463 -48.30 39.05 -45.01
C GLY A 463 -48.40 40.57 -44.82
N LEU A 464 -48.60 41.03 -43.59
CA LEU A 464 -48.80 42.46 -43.24
C LEU A 464 -47.79 43.44 -43.86
N ASN A 465 -46.55 42.99 -44.09
CA ASN A 465 -45.46 43.84 -44.61
C ASN A 465 -45.08 43.54 -46.08
N ALA A 466 -45.86 42.73 -46.81
CA ALA A 466 -45.58 42.42 -48.20
C ALA A 466 -45.91 43.64 -49.08
N LYS A 467 -44.88 44.31 -49.61
CA LYS A 467 -45.04 45.48 -50.50
C LYS A 467 -45.61 45.13 -51.87
N PHE A 468 -45.50 43.88 -52.31
CA PHE A 468 -46.01 43.38 -53.58
C PHE A 468 -46.69 42.03 -53.40
N CYS A 469 -47.72 41.78 -54.19
CA CYS A 469 -48.45 40.52 -54.20
C CYS A 469 -47.67 39.45 -54.97
N SER A 470 -47.34 38.33 -54.33
CA SER A 470 -46.67 37.19 -54.98
C SER A 470 -47.56 36.43 -55.97
N GLY A 471 -48.86 36.73 -56.03
CA GLY A 471 -49.78 36.15 -57.00
C GLY A 471 -49.84 36.92 -58.32
N CYS A 472 -49.88 38.26 -58.28
CA CYS A 472 -50.11 39.08 -59.47
C CYS A 472 -49.04 40.16 -59.72
N GLY A 473 -48.04 40.31 -58.85
CA GLY A 473 -46.94 41.26 -59.02
C GLY A 473 -47.27 42.73 -58.71
N ASN A 474 -48.54 43.08 -58.50
CA ASN A 474 -48.95 44.44 -58.14
C ASN A 474 -48.57 44.82 -56.70
N PRO A 475 -48.28 46.10 -56.42
CA PRO A 475 -48.04 46.57 -55.05
C PRO A 475 -49.28 46.29 -54.18
N GLY A 476 -49.03 45.64 -53.05
CA GLY A 476 -50.04 44.95 -52.23
C GLY A 476 -50.66 45.78 -51.12
#